data_AF-A0A4R6Q889-F1
#
_entry.id   AF-A0A4R6Q889-F1
#
_cell.length_a   1.000
_cell.length_b   1.000
_cell.length_c   1.000
_cell.angle_alpha   90.00
_cell.angle_beta   90.00
_cell.angle_gamma   90.00
#
_symmetry.space_group_name_H-M   'P 1'
#
loop_
_entity.id
_entity.type
_entity.pdbx_description
1 polymer ?
#
loop_
_entity_poly.entity_id
_entity_poly.type
_entity_poly.pdbx_seq_one_letter_code
_entity_poly.pdbx_strand_id
1 'polypeptide(L)'
;MIKIFKFTAIAEGISYLVLFFNMLVIKPNNLDLYKSLLYPIGMAHGVLFIAYGILALAVFKSQKWSVKDLFIVLLASLLPFATFYIEKKYIKNA
;
A
#
# COMPACT_ATOMS: atom_id res chain seq x y z
N MET A 1 -12.73 -3.68 10.98
CA MET A 1 -12.57 -3.24 9.58
C MET A 1 -11.58 -2.08 9.45
N ILE A 2 -11.77 -0.96 10.15
CA ILE A 2 -10.89 0.22 10.04
C ILE A 2 -9.45 -0.06 10.52
N LYS A 3 -9.26 -0.77 11.65
CA LYS A 3 -7.92 -1.18 12.12
C LYS A 3 -7.17 -2.07 11.14
N ILE A 4 -7.89 -2.98 10.48
CA ILE A 4 -7.32 -3.88 9.45
C ILE A 4 -6.92 -3.05 8.23
N PHE A 5 -7.79 -2.15 7.76
CA PHE A 5 -7.47 -1.24 6.66
C PHE A 5 -6.24 -0.38 6.96
N LYS A 6 -6.12 0.17 8.17
CA LYS A 6 -4.93 0.91 8.62
C LYS A 6 -3.67 0.06 8.56
N PHE A 7 -3.72 -1.18 9.07
CA PHE A 7 -2.58 -2.09 9.02
C PHE A 7 -2.21 -2.45 7.57
N THR A 8 -3.20 -2.76 6.72
CA THR A 8 -2.99 -3.05 5.30
C THR A 8 -2.41 -1.86 4.56
N ALA A 9 -2.88 -0.63 4.83
CA ALA A 9 -2.34 0.60 4.24
C ALA A 9 -0.86 0.82 4.57
N ILE A 10 -0.49 0.61 5.84
CA ILE A 10 0.90 0.72 6.29
C ILE A 10 1.75 -0.40 5.69
N ALA A 11 1.26 -1.64 5.71
CA ALA A 11 1.96 -2.79 5.15
C ALA A 11 2.17 -2.66 3.64
N GLU A 12 1.18 -2.15 2.91
CA GLU A 12 1.25 -1.84 1.47
C GLU A 12 2.36 -0.81 1.22
N GLY A 13 2.35 0.33 1.93
CA GLY A 13 3.39 1.36 1.80
C GLY A 13 4.79 0.83 2.11
N ILE A 14 4.94 0.02 3.18
CA ILE A 14 6.21 -0.64 3.51
C ILE A 14 6.64 -1.60 2.40
N SER A 15 5.73 -2.44 1.88
CA SER A 15 6.04 -3.38 0.80
C SER A 15 6.48 -2.67 -0.48
N TYR A 16 5.92 -1.49 -0.77
CA TYR A 16 6.34 -0.65 -1.88
C TYR A 16 7.75 -0.09 -1.65
N LEU A 17 8.05 0.40 -0.44
CA LEU A 17 9.41 0.84 -0.09
C LEU A 17 10.44 -0.29 -0.20
N VAL A 18 10.08 -1.50 0.20
CA VAL A 18 10.93 -2.69 0.05
C VAL A 18 11.17 -3.03 -1.42
N LEU A 19 10.17 -2.90 -2.29
CA LEU A 19 10.35 -3.04 -3.75
C LEU A 19 11.32 -1.99 -4.30
N PHE A 20 11.17 -0.73 -3.89
CA PHE A 20 12.10 0.34 -4.28
C PHE A 20 13.53 0.06 -3.79
N PHE A 21 13.69 -0.39 -2.56
CA PHE A 21 15.00 -0.76 -2.02
C PHE A 21 15.62 -1.91 -2.82
N ASN A 22 14.85 -2.95 -3.14
CA ASN A 22 15.32 -4.07 -3.97
C ASN A 22 15.76 -3.58 -5.37
N MET A 23 15.02 -2.64 -5.96
CA MET A 23 15.35 -2.09 -7.28
C MET A 23 16.53 -1.11 -7.29
N LEU A 24 16.66 -0.26 -6.27
CA LEU A 24 17.68 0.80 -6.24
C LEU A 24 19.00 0.33 -5.63
N VAL A 25 18.96 -0.62 -4.69
CA VAL A 25 20.15 -1.07 -3.96
C VAL A 25 20.58 -2.48 -4.38
N ILE A 26 19.67 -3.45 -4.42
CA ILE A 26 20.06 -4.84 -4.69
C ILE A 26 20.35 -5.07 -6.18
N LYS A 27 19.49 -4.56 -7.07
CA LYS A 27 19.66 -4.70 -8.52
C LYS A 27 21.06 -4.32 -9.05
N PRO A 28 21.66 -3.16 -8.69
CA PRO A 28 23.00 -2.80 -9.18
C PRO A 28 24.14 -3.61 -8.54
N ASN A 29 23.96 -4.15 -7.32
CA ASN A 29 25.00 -4.85 -6.59
C ASN A 29 24.99 -6.38 -6.82
N ASN A 30 23.82 -6.98 -6.98
CA ASN A 30 23.67 -8.41 -7.19
C ASN A 30 22.36 -8.73 -7.94
N LEU A 31 22.49 -9.04 -9.23
CA LEU A 31 21.36 -9.21 -10.12
C LEU A 31 20.60 -10.53 -9.91
N ASP A 32 21.30 -11.59 -9.48
CA ASP A 32 20.68 -12.88 -9.18
C ASP A 32 19.88 -12.82 -7.87
N LEU A 33 20.45 -12.17 -6.84
CA LEU A 33 19.75 -11.91 -5.59
C LEU A 33 18.50 -11.05 -5.85
N TYR A 34 18.62 -9.98 -6.65
CA TYR A 34 17.48 -9.15 -7.04
C TYR A 34 16.32 -9.97 -7.62
N LYS A 35 16.60 -10.85 -8.59
CA LYS A 35 15.57 -11.70 -9.22
C LYS A 35 14.91 -12.64 -8.21
N SER A 36 15.71 -13.24 -7.32
CA SER A 36 15.20 -14.17 -6.30
C SER A 36 14.26 -13.48 -5.29
N LEU A 37 14.55 -12.22 -4.94
CA LEU A 37 13.76 -11.41 -4.01
C LEU A 37 12.58 -10.73 -4.69
N LEU A 38 12.68 -10.41 -5.98
CA LEU A 38 11.64 -9.69 -6.72
C LEU A 38 10.31 -10.44 -6.73
N TYR A 39 10.33 -11.75 -6.97
CA TYR A 39 9.11 -12.55 -7.05
C TYR A 39 8.32 -12.56 -5.72
N PRO A 40 8.89 -12.96 -4.56
CA PRO A 40 8.14 -13.00 -3.31
C PRO A 40 7.71 -11.61 -2.83
N ILE A 41 8.57 -10.59 -2.96
CA ILE A 41 8.25 -9.22 -2.55
C ILE A 41 7.17 -8.63 -3.45
N GLY A 42 7.28 -8.81 -4.77
CA GLY A 42 6.30 -8.34 -5.74
C GLY A 42 4.93 -8.99 -5.55
N MET A 43 4.90 -10.30 -5.30
CA MET A 43 3.67 -11.03 -4.99
C MET A 43 3.03 -10.53 -3.69
N ALA A 44 3.82 -10.37 -2.62
CA ALA A 44 3.32 -9.85 -1.34
C ALA A 44 2.73 -8.43 -1.50
N HIS A 45 3.44 -7.56 -2.22
CA HIS A 45 2.96 -6.21 -2.52
C HIS A 45 1.66 -6.23 -3.34
N GLY A 46 1.59 -7.03 -4.41
CA GLY A 46 0.39 -7.14 -5.24
C GLY A 46 -0.85 -7.62 -4.46
N VAL A 47 -0.68 -8.59 -3.56
CA VAL A 47 -1.75 -9.05 -2.66
C VAL A 47 -2.20 -7.93 -1.72
N LEU A 48 -1.25 -7.19 -1.13
CA LEU A 48 -1.55 -6.05 -0.26
C LEU A 48 -2.27 -4.93 -1.01
N PHE A 49 -1.89 -4.65 -2.25
CA PHE A 49 -2.54 -3.66 -3.11
C PHE A 49 -4.00 -4.01 -3.40
N ILE A 50 -4.29 -5.26 -3.76
CA ILE A 50 -5.67 -5.74 -3.97
C ILE A 50 -6.47 -5.68 -2.67
N ALA A 51 -5.87 -6.14 -1.56
CA ALA A 51 -6.49 -6.10 -0.24
C ALA A 51 -6.82 -4.66 0.19
N TYR A 52 -5.92 -3.71 -0.07
CA TYR A 52 -6.12 -2.28 0.18
C TYR A 52 -7.35 -1.75 -0.57
N GLY A 53 -7.46 -2.03 -1.87
CA GLY A 53 -8.59 -1.58 -2.68
C GLY A 53 -9.93 -2.13 -2.20
N ILE A 54 -9.99 -3.42 -1.88
CA ILE A 54 -11.20 -4.06 -1.34
C ILE A 54 -11.57 -3.46 0.02
N LEU A 55 -10.60 -3.31 0.91
CA LEU A 55 -10.83 -2.74 2.24
C LEU A 55 -11.22 -1.26 2.17
N ALA A 56 -10.65 -0.48 1.23
CA ALA A 56 -11.04 0.92 0.99
C ALA A 56 -12.52 1.04 0.62
N LEU A 57 -13.01 0.16 -0.27
CA LEU A 57 -14.43 0.08 -0.63
C LEU A 57 -15.30 -0.36 0.57
N ALA A 58 -14.80 -1.29 1.39
CA ALA A 58 -15.51 -1.78 2.56
C ALA A 58 -15.65 -0.72 3.66
N VAL A 59 -14.63 0.14 3.86
CA VAL A 59 -14.67 1.23 4.86
C VAL A 59 -15.26 2.54 4.31
N PHE A 60 -15.46 2.65 2.99
CA PHE A 60 -15.97 3.84 2.31
C PHE A 60 -17.22 4.43 2.99
N LYS A 61 -18.26 3.60 3.18
CA LYS A 61 -19.50 4.04 3.84
C LYS A 61 -19.28 4.36 5.32
N SER A 62 -18.43 3.60 6.01
CA SER A 62 -18.15 3.78 7.44
C SER A 62 -17.39 5.07 7.74
N GLN A 63 -16.56 5.55 6.81
CA GLN A 63 -15.80 6.78 6.97
C GLN A 63 -16.51 8.02 6.42
N LYS A 64 -17.74 7.86 5.90
CA LYS A 64 -18.52 8.93 5.25
C LYS A 64 -17.71 9.68 4.17
N TRP A 65 -16.85 8.96 3.46
CA TRP A 65 -16.04 9.52 2.40
C TRP A 65 -16.91 9.91 1.20
N SER A 66 -16.57 11.02 0.54
CA SER A 66 -17.12 11.33 -0.77
C SER A 66 -16.46 10.46 -1.85
N VAL A 67 -17.08 10.35 -3.03
CA VAL A 67 -16.49 9.63 -4.17
C VAL A 67 -15.11 10.19 -4.54
N LYS A 68 -14.90 11.50 -4.35
CA LYS A 68 -13.60 12.15 -4.54
C LYS A 68 -12.56 11.65 -3.53
N ASP A 69 -12.95 11.52 -2.26
CA ASP A 69 -12.05 11.01 -1.21
C ASP A 69 -11.65 9.56 -1.48
N LEU A 70 -12.60 8.71 -1.90
CA LEU A 70 -12.32 7.33 -2.30
C LEU A 70 -11.31 7.29 -3.46
N PHE A 71 -11.46 8.16 -4.45
CA PHE A 71 -10.53 8.23 -5.58
C PHE A 71 -9.13 8.66 -5.14
N ILE A 72 -9.03 9.64 -4.24
CA ILE A 72 -7.75 10.09 -3.66
C ILE A 72 -7.10 8.94 -2.85
N VAL A 73 -7.87 8.19 -2.07
CA VAL A 73 -7.41 7.03 -1.29
C VAL A 73 -6.87 5.93 -2.21
N LEU A 74 -7.59 5.60 -3.29
CA LEU A 74 -7.12 4.61 -4.27
C LEU A 74 -5.86 5.09 -5.00
N LEU A 75 -5.83 6.35 -5.44
CA LEU A 75 -4.62 6.94 -6.06
C LEU A 75 -3.43 6.95 -5.11
N ALA A 76 -3.66 7.12 -3.81
CA ALA A 76 -2.59 7.10 -2.83
C ALA A 76 -1.91 5.74 -2.71
N SER A 77 -2.58 4.63 -3.02
CA SER A 77 -1.94 3.30 -3.08
C SER A 77 -0.95 3.13 -4.24
N LEU A 78 -0.95 4.05 -5.21
CA LEU A 78 0.02 4.04 -6.32
C LEU A 78 1.31 4.82 -5.98
N LEU A 79 1.33 5.50 -4.84
CA LEU A 79 2.46 6.32 -4.41
C LEU A 79 2.95 5.82 -3.05
N PRO A 80 4.22 5.41 -2.91
CA PRO A 80 4.74 4.71 -1.72
C PRO A 80 4.59 5.50 -0.40
N PHE A 81 4.51 6.83 -0.49
CA PHE A 81 4.35 7.70 0.68
C PHE A 81 2.92 8.19 0.90
N ALA A 82 2.05 8.08 -0.10
CA ALA A 82 0.72 8.64 -0.01
C ALA A 82 -0.20 7.79 0.88
N THR A 83 0.02 6.48 0.99
CA THR A 83 -0.73 5.62 1.92
C THR A 83 -0.51 5.99 3.38
N PHE A 84 0.69 6.43 3.78
CA PHE A 84 0.96 6.99 5.11
C PHE A 84 0.21 8.30 5.36
N TYR A 85 0.10 9.16 4.33
CA TYR A 85 -0.67 10.40 4.43
C TYR A 85 -2.18 10.13 4.54
N ILE A 86 -2.69 9.15 3.78
CA ILE A 86 -4.09 8.73 3.86
C ILE A 86 -4.43 8.19 5.24
N GLU A 87 -3.56 7.35 5.79
CA GLU A 87 -3.71 6.81 7.14
C GLU A 87 -3.90 7.95 8.15
N LYS A 88 -3.01 8.95 8.15
CA LYS A 88 -3.05 10.05 9.11
C LYS A 88 -4.23 11.02 8.89
N LYS A 89 -4.62 11.28 7.64
CA LYS A 89 -5.62 12.34 7.32
C LYS A 89 -7.05 11.83 7.24
N TYR A 90 -7.27 10.63 6.70
CA TYR A 90 -8.60 10.15 6.32
C TYR A 90 -9.14 9.07 7.27
N ILE A 91 -8.27 8.42 8.06
CA ILE A 91 -8.71 7.47 9.09
C ILE A 91 -8.95 8.22 10.40
N LYS A 92 -10.14 8.81 10.56
CA LYS A 92 -10.50 9.60 11.76
C LYS A 92 -11.14 8.78 12.89
N ASN A 93 -11.53 7.53 12.64
CA ASN A 93 -12.30 6.68 13.56
C ASN A 93 -11.68 5.27 13.74
N ALA A 94 -10.38 5.18 14.04
CA ALA A 94 -9.68 3.89 14.23
C ALA A 94 -9.81 3.32 15.65
#